data_AF-A0A941N843-F1
#
_entry.id   AF-A0A941N843-F1
#
_cell.length_a   1.000
_cell.length_b   1.000
_cell.length_c   1.000
_cell.angle_alpha   90.00
_cell.angle_beta   90.00
_cell.angle_gamma   90.00
#
_symmetry.space_group_name_H-M   'P 1'
#
loop_
_entity.id
_entity.type
_entity.pdbx_description
1 polymer ?
#
loop_
_entity_poly.entity_id
_entity_poly.type
_entity_poly.pdbx_seq_one_letter_code
_entity_poly.pdbx_strand_id
1 'polypeptide(L)'
;MAGKAGGAGVLWMSLWCGALLQSSFGEEPAPKATAPEPVVFTTQQDHQHMLRQLGITKLRPGPSGNEKDPNHANYDEALANPFPQLPDVLTLKSGEKVTTAEDWWNKRRPEIVEDFEREVYGRIPANVPRVEWEVTETRELSIGDVPVVMKQLVGKADNSACPAIEVKIGMTLMTPQAAEQPVPVLMMFGFGFPGGGRGGRGGANPPGPPGRGFGPPGPTPGETLLKAGWGFAILATPSIQADNGQGLTR
;
A
#
# COMPACT_ATOMS: atom_id res chain seq x y z
N MET A 1 78.51 -11.01 41.63
CA MET A 1 77.81 -10.35 42.75
C MET A 1 76.61 -11.24 43.07
N ALA A 2 76.72 -12.13 44.07
CA ALA A 2 76.31 -11.88 45.46
C ALA A 2 74.80 -11.52 45.54
N GLY A 3 73.91 -12.28 46.15
CA GLY A 3 73.99 -13.54 46.88
C GLY A 3 72.60 -14.00 47.34
N LYS A 4 72.52 -15.27 47.82
CA LYS A 4 71.78 -15.82 48.99
C LYS A 4 70.46 -15.15 49.46
N ALA A 5 69.47 -15.81 50.06
CA ALA A 5 69.15 -17.20 50.40
C ALA A 5 67.85 -17.18 51.24
N GLY A 6 67.12 -18.31 51.27
CA GLY A 6 66.25 -18.77 52.37
C GLY A 6 64.91 -18.04 52.57
N GLY A 7 63.85 -18.66 53.06
CA GLY A 7 63.64 -19.99 53.60
C GLY A 7 62.25 -20.06 54.25
N ALA A 8 61.70 -21.28 54.31
CA ALA A 8 60.67 -21.80 55.23
C ALA A 8 59.47 -20.94 55.68
N GLY A 9 58.27 -21.53 55.54
CA GLY A 9 57.47 -21.79 56.74
C GLY A 9 56.01 -21.33 56.77
N VAL A 10 55.13 -22.34 56.75
CA VAL A 10 53.97 -22.51 57.64
C VAL A 10 52.71 -21.65 57.42
N LEU A 11 51.67 -22.37 56.99
CA LEU A 11 50.23 -22.24 57.27
C LEU A 11 49.83 -21.23 58.36
N TRP A 12 48.95 -20.29 58.02
CA TRP A 12 47.81 -19.92 58.87
C TRP A 12 46.53 -20.00 58.05
N MET A 13 45.69 -20.96 58.43
CA MET A 13 44.34 -21.20 57.93
C MET A 13 43.42 -20.27 58.72
N SER A 14 42.82 -19.29 58.05
CA SER A 14 41.76 -18.45 58.64
C SER A 14 40.53 -18.57 57.75
N LEU A 15 39.59 -19.43 58.18
CA LEU A 15 38.23 -19.45 57.67
C LEU A 15 37.58 -18.10 58.00
N TRP A 16 37.27 -17.32 56.97
CA TRP A 16 36.26 -16.27 57.06
C TRP A 16 35.04 -16.72 56.25
N CYS A 17 34.00 -17.09 56.98
CA CYS A 17 32.67 -17.35 56.45
C CYS A 17 31.98 -15.98 56.27
N GLY A 18 32.10 -15.39 55.08
CA GLY A 18 31.39 -14.18 54.70
C GLY A 18 30.24 -14.52 53.77
N ALA A 19 29.00 -14.48 54.27
CA ALA A 19 27.80 -14.62 53.47
C ALA A 19 27.71 -13.45 52.46
N LEU A 20 27.94 -13.75 51.18
CA LEU A 20 27.63 -12.84 50.08
C LEU A 20 26.11 -12.83 49.88
N LEU A 21 25.44 -11.80 50.38
CA LEU A 21 24.11 -11.41 49.92
C LEU A 21 24.23 -11.00 48.45
N GLN A 22 23.84 -11.90 47.54
CA GLN A 22 23.58 -11.56 46.15
C GLN A 22 22.28 -10.75 46.11
N SER A 23 22.40 -9.43 46.00
CA SER A 23 21.28 -8.58 45.59
C SER A 23 20.99 -8.87 44.11
N SER A 24 20.00 -9.71 43.85
CA SER A 24 19.40 -9.83 42.52
C SER A 24 18.63 -8.54 42.23
N PHE A 25 19.26 -7.58 41.57
CA PHE A 25 18.50 -6.56 40.85
C PHE A 25 17.84 -7.27 39.67
N GLY A 26 16.57 -7.60 39.82
CA GLY A 26 15.73 -7.95 38.68
C GLY A 26 15.71 -6.75 37.75
N GLU A 27 16.26 -6.92 36.56
CA GLU A 27 16.14 -5.93 35.50
C GLU A 27 14.67 -5.89 35.09
N GLU A 28 13.96 -4.90 35.63
CA GLU A 28 12.58 -4.61 35.26
C GLU A 28 12.59 -4.34 33.75
N PRO A 29 11.80 -5.09 32.94
CA PRO A 29 11.81 -4.89 31.50
C PRO A 29 11.46 -3.42 31.24
N ALA A 30 12.35 -2.72 30.53
CA ALA A 30 12.14 -1.34 30.14
C ALA A 30 10.70 -1.19 29.61
N PRO A 31 9.95 -0.17 30.06
CA PRO A 31 8.58 0.02 29.58
C PRO A 31 8.63 0.07 28.06
N LYS A 32 7.95 -0.88 27.40
CA LYS A 32 7.76 -0.83 25.95
C LYS A 32 7.21 0.55 25.65
N ALA A 33 7.97 1.35 24.90
CA ALA A 33 7.50 2.66 24.45
C ALA A 33 6.13 2.45 23.81
N THR A 34 5.08 2.97 24.45
CA THR A 34 3.73 2.89 23.93
C THR A 34 3.75 3.65 22.62
N ALA A 35 3.49 2.94 21.50
CA ALA A 35 3.38 3.58 20.20
C ALA A 35 2.35 4.72 20.31
N PRO A 36 2.64 5.92 19.76
CA PRO A 36 1.70 7.03 19.86
C PRO A 36 0.38 6.62 19.20
N GLU A 37 -0.73 6.90 19.89
CA GLU A 37 -2.06 6.67 19.36
C GLU A 37 -2.25 7.45 18.04
N PRO A 38 -2.85 6.85 17.01
CA PRO A 38 -3.13 7.53 15.76
C PRO A 38 -3.98 8.78 15.99
N VAL A 39 -3.60 9.88 15.34
CA VAL A 39 -4.46 11.06 15.27
C VAL A 39 -5.69 10.69 14.45
N VAL A 40 -6.90 11.02 14.89
CA VAL A 40 -8.12 10.71 14.15
C VAL A 40 -8.75 11.99 13.63
N PHE A 41 -8.52 12.32 12.37
CA PHE A 41 -9.12 13.48 11.71
C PHE A 41 -10.35 13.11 10.88
N THR A 42 -11.29 14.05 10.75
CA THR A 42 -12.24 14.05 9.63
C THR A 42 -11.54 14.54 8.36
N THR A 43 -12.10 14.25 7.18
CA THR A 43 -11.60 14.77 5.90
C THR A 43 -11.41 16.30 5.93
N GLN A 44 -12.33 17.04 6.55
CA GLN A 44 -12.22 18.51 6.64
C GLN A 44 -11.10 18.96 7.58
N GLN A 45 -10.91 18.26 8.70
CA GLN A 45 -9.85 18.59 9.66
C GLN A 45 -8.46 18.32 9.08
N ASP A 46 -8.28 17.18 8.42
CA ASP A 46 -7.04 16.80 7.75
C ASP A 46 -6.69 17.82 6.65
N HIS A 47 -7.65 18.11 5.77
CA HIS A 47 -7.46 19.11 4.72
C HIS A 47 -7.09 20.49 5.28
N GLN A 48 -7.78 20.97 6.33
CA GLN A 48 -7.42 22.23 6.97
C GLN A 48 -6.04 22.20 7.64
N HIS A 49 -5.64 21.06 8.20
CA HIS A 49 -4.33 20.88 8.80
C HIS A 49 -3.23 20.98 7.74
N MET A 50 -3.38 20.28 6.62
CA MET A 50 -2.48 20.37 5.46
C MET A 50 -2.36 21.82 4.95
N LEU A 51 -3.48 22.52 4.74
CA LEU A 51 -3.44 23.92 4.28
C LEU A 51 -2.65 24.82 5.24
N ARG A 52 -2.81 24.64 6.57
CA ARG A 52 -2.02 25.38 7.56
C ARG A 52 -0.53 25.05 7.49
N GLN A 53 -0.16 23.78 7.35
CA GLN A 53 1.24 23.37 7.23
C GLN A 53 1.90 23.96 5.99
N LEU A 54 1.16 24.04 4.88
CA LEU A 54 1.64 24.59 3.61
C LEU A 54 1.51 26.12 3.52
N GLY A 55 0.95 26.78 4.54
CA GLY A 55 0.70 28.23 4.51
C GLY A 55 -0.33 28.68 3.47
N ILE A 56 -1.19 27.77 3.00
CA ILE A 56 -2.21 28.06 1.99
C ILE A 56 -3.48 28.61 2.67
N THR A 57 -3.87 29.83 2.32
CA THR A 57 -5.05 30.50 2.91
C THR A 57 -6.33 30.28 2.12
N LYS A 58 -6.23 29.98 0.82
CA LYS A 58 -7.38 29.77 -0.07
C LYS A 58 -7.00 28.90 -1.26
N LEU A 59 -7.90 28.00 -1.64
CA LEU A 59 -7.84 27.26 -2.90
C LEU A 59 -8.84 27.84 -3.92
N ARG A 60 -8.53 27.69 -5.21
CA ARG A 60 -9.54 27.92 -6.25
C ARG A 60 -10.59 26.81 -6.18
N PRO A 61 -11.90 27.13 -6.33
CA PRO A 61 -12.91 26.08 -6.40
C PRO A 61 -12.67 25.19 -7.61
N GLY A 62 -12.93 23.89 -7.47
CA GLY A 62 -12.96 22.97 -8.60
C GLY A 62 -14.12 23.28 -9.56
N PRO A 63 -14.07 22.80 -10.81
CA PRO A 63 -15.17 22.94 -11.74
C PRO A 63 -16.39 22.14 -11.29
N SER A 64 -17.60 22.64 -11.58
CA SER A 64 -18.85 21.91 -11.37
C SER A 64 -19.15 20.96 -12.52
N GLY A 65 -19.75 19.81 -12.22
CA GLY A 65 -20.29 18.90 -13.23
C GLY A 65 -21.66 19.33 -13.79
N ASN A 66 -22.30 20.35 -13.20
CA ASN A 66 -23.54 20.91 -13.69
C ASN A 66 -23.27 22.10 -14.62
N GLU A 67 -23.65 21.99 -15.89
CA GLU A 67 -23.42 23.01 -16.93
C GLU A 67 -24.09 24.37 -16.65
N LYS A 68 -25.07 24.42 -15.74
CA LYS A 68 -25.76 25.67 -15.38
C LYS A 68 -25.02 26.48 -14.30
N ASP A 69 -24.03 25.89 -13.64
CA ASP A 69 -23.30 26.57 -12.58
C ASP A 69 -22.26 27.53 -13.18
N PRO A 70 -21.98 28.68 -12.53
CA PRO A 70 -21.03 29.67 -13.05
C PRO A 70 -19.58 29.16 -13.19
N ASN A 71 -19.22 28.05 -12.53
CA ASN A 71 -17.92 27.40 -12.59
C ASN A 71 -18.00 26.01 -13.26
N HIS A 72 -18.96 25.77 -14.16
CA HIS A 72 -19.07 24.49 -14.85
C HIS A 72 -17.78 24.12 -15.62
N ALA A 73 -17.54 22.81 -15.80
CA ALA A 73 -16.45 22.33 -16.62
C ALA A 73 -16.59 22.80 -18.09
N ASN A 74 -15.47 23.14 -18.74
CA ASN A 74 -15.45 23.54 -20.14
C ASN A 74 -15.67 22.32 -21.07
N TYR A 75 -16.56 22.47 -22.06
CA TYR A 75 -16.78 21.51 -23.15
C TYR A 75 -16.55 22.11 -24.54
N ASP A 76 -16.12 23.38 -24.62
CA ASP A 76 -15.73 24.02 -25.87
C ASP A 76 -14.24 23.72 -26.16
N GLU A 77 -13.99 22.97 -27.23
CA GLU A 77 -12.63 22.60 -27.65
C GLU A 77 -11.76 23.83 -27.93
N ALA A 78 -12.33 24.94 -28.39
CA ALA A 78 -11.57 26.17 -28.63
C ALA A 78 -10.97 26.76 -27.34
N LEU A 79 -11.52 26.40 -26.18
CA LEU A 79 -11.06 26.82 -24.86
C LEU A 79 -10.29 25.72 -24.11
N ALA A 80 -10.16 24.52 -24.69
CA ALA A 80 -9.61 23.33 -24.02
C ALA A 80 -8.07 23.33 -23.92
N ASN A 81 -7.37 24.26 -24.57
CA ASN A 81 -5.91 24.35 -24.55
C ASN A 81 -5.37 25.68 -24.01
N PRO A 82 -5.66 26.05 -22.74
CA PRO A 82 -5.20 27.31 -22.16
C PRO A 82 -3.70 27.33 -21.83
N PHE A 83 -3.04 26.16 -21.78
CA PHE A 83 -1.61 26.01 -21.47
C PHE A 83 -0.89 25.17 -22.54
N PRO A 84 -0.74 25.69 -23.77
CA PRO A 84 -0.23 24.91 -24.90
C PRO A 84 1.27 24.56 -24.80
N GLN A 85 2.00 25.23 -23.92
CA GLN A 85 3.42 25.03 -23.70
C GLN A 85 3.62 24.01 -22.58
N LEU A 86 3.75 22.74 -22.95
CA LEU A 86 4.05 21.66 -22.02
C LEU A 86 5.57 21.52 -21.81
N PRO A 87 6.02 21.07 -20.62
CA PRO A 87 7.42 20.71 -20.41
C PRO A 87 7.88 19.65 -21.41
N ASP A 88 9.06 19.85 -22.01
CA ASP A 88 9.62 18.88 -22.96
C ASP A 88 10.04 17.60 -22.21
N VAL A 89 9.38 16.49 -22.55
CA VAL A 89 9.60 15.19 -21.91
C VAL A 89 11.01 14.66 -22.17
N LEU A 90 11.63 15.01 -23.30
CA LEU A 90 12.98 14.60 -23.69
C LEU A 90 14.05 15.68 -23.42
N THR A 91 13.81 16.54 -22.43
CA THR A 91 14.81 17.49 -21.92
C THR A 91 15.02 17.25 -20.44
N LEU A 92 16.28 17.02 -20.03
CA LEU A 92 16.67 16.93 -18.63
C LEU A 92 16.46 18.28 -17.93
N LYS A 93 16.37 18.29 -16.60
CA LYS A 93 16.30 19.55 -15.84
C LYS A 93 17.51 20.46 -16.07
N SER A 94 18.65 19.88 -16.46
CA SER A 94 19.86 20.60 -16.87
C SER A 94 19.72 21.35 -18.20
N GLY A 95 18.70 21.06 -19.01
CA GLY A 95 18.51 21.58 -20.36
C GLY A 95 19.10 20.70 -21.47
N GLU A 96 19.85 19.64 -21.13
CA GLU A 96 20.38 18.68 -22.10
C GLU A 96 19.25 17.81 -22.70
N LYS A 97 19.37 17.49 -23.99
CA LYS A 97 18.42 16.62 -24.69
C LYS A 97 18.67 15.15 -24.37
N VAL A 98 17.59 14.43 -24.09
CA VAL A 98 17.56 12.97 -23.99
C VAL A 98 17.51 12.42 -25.41
N THR A 99 18.59 11.79 -25.85
CA THR A 99 18.70 11.27 -27.23
C THR A 99 18.75 9.74 -27.31
N THR A 100 18.93 9.07 -26.17
CA THR A 100 19.04 7.62 -26.09
C THR A 100 18.07 7.04 -25.05
N ALA A 101 17.75 5.76 -25.20
CA ALA A 101 16.99 5.03 -24.19
C ALA A 101 17.75 4.94 -22.85
N GLU A 102 19.08 4.90 -22.88
CA GLU A 102 19.90 4.87 -21.68
C GLU A 102 19.78 6.18 -20.88
N ASP A 103 19.86 7.34 -21.55
CA ASP A 103 19.62 8.64 -20.91
C ASP A 103 18.21 8.72 -20.31
N TRP A 104 17.21 8.15 -21.01
CA TRP A 104 15.85 8.10 -20.49
C TRP A 104 15.78 7.30 -19.19
N TRP A 105 16.26 6.07 -19.18
CA TRP A 105 16.12 5.17 -18.02
C TRP A 105 16.98 5.59 -16.84
N ASN A 106 18.20 6.07 -17.09
CA ASN A 106 19.18 6.34 -16.05
C ASN A 106 19.18 7.81 -15.58
N LYS A 107 18.63 8.75 -16.36
CA LYS A 107 18.62 10.19 -16.01
C LYS A 107 17.21 10.78 -15.99
N ARG A 108 16.52 10.84 -17.13
CA ARG A 108 15.26 11.60 -17.24
C ARG A 108 14.10 10.99 -16.49
N ARG A 109 13.92 9.67 -16.57
CA ARG A 109 12.84 8.98 -15.87
C ARG A 109 12.94 9.14 -14.35
N PRO A 110 14.11 8.98 -13.71
CA PRO A 110 14.28 9.31 -12.29
C PRO A 110 13.89 10.74 -11.92
N GLU A 111 14.23 11.74 -12.75
CA GLU A 111 13.82 13.14 -12.50
C GLU A 111 12.30 13.31 -12.48
N ILE A 112 11.61 12.69 -13.45
CA ILE A 112 10.16 12.72 -13.56
C ILE A 112 9.52 12.00 -12.38
N VAL A 113 10.03 10.82 -12.02
CA VAL A 113 9.53 10.05 -10.87
C VAL A 113 9.62 10.89 -9.59
N GLU A 114 10.77 11.50 -9.31
CA GLU A 114 10.94 12.35 -8.12
C GLU A 114 10.01 13.57 -8.15
N ASP A 115 9.72 14.17 -9.32
CA ASP A 115 8.74 15.26 -9.39
C ASP A 115 7.32 14.80 -9.07
N PHE A 116 6.91 13.64 -9.58
CA PHE A 116 5.60 13.07 -9.27
C PHE A 116 5.50 12.62 -7.80
N GLU A 117 6.53 12.00 -7.24
CA GLU A 117 6.55 11.61 -5.83
C GLU A 117 6.57 12.81 -4.89
N ARG A 118 7.28 13.88 -5.24
CA ARG A 118 7.35 15.08 -4.39
C ARG A 118 6.11 15.94 -4.49
N GLU A 119 5.57 16.14 -5.69
CA GLU A 119 4.60 17.21 -5.97
C GLU A 119 3.18 16.72 -6.32
N VAL A 120 2.99 15.44 -6.67
CA VAL A 120 1.71 14.94 -7.20
C VAL A 120 1.12 13.82 -6.36
N TYR A 121 1.83 12.69 -6.21
CA TYR A 121 1.29 11.47 -5.60
C TYR A 121 1.76 11.23 -4.17
N GLY A 122 2.89 11.81 -3.77
CA GLY A 122 3.55 11.49 -2.51
C GLY A 122 4.60 10.39 -2.64
N ARG A 123 5.52 10.35 -1.68
CA ARG A 123 6.60 9.36 -1.62
C ARG A 123 6.14 8.07 -0.97
N ILE A 124 6.66 6.95 -1.47
CA ILE A 124 6.59 5.67 -0.77
C ILE A 124 7.59 5.72 0.39
N PRO A 125 7.16 5.58 1.66
CA PRO A 125 8.09 5.59 2.80
C PRO A 125 9.14 4.48 2.70
N ALA A 126 10.39 4.73 3.10
CA ALA A 126 11.46 3.73 3.03
C ALA A 126 11.16 2.46 3.86
N ASN A 127 10.28 2.57 4.85
CA ASN A 127 9.89 1.53 5.79
C ASN A 127 8.44 1.06 5.58
N VAL A 128 7.99 0.91 4.33
CA VAL A 128 6.67 0.29 4.05
C VAL A 128 6.59 -1.08 4.74
N PRO A 129 5.54 -1.35 5.52
CA PRO A 129 5.38 -2.65 6.17
C PRO A 129 5.29 -3.80 5.18
N ARG A 130 5.85 -4.95 5.57
CA ARG A 130 5.69 -6.19 4.81
C ARG A 130 4.23 -6.63 4.85
N VAL A 131 3.74 -7.18 3.74
CA VAL A 131 2.41 -7.80 3.67
C VAL A 131 2.55 -9.31 3.59
N GLU A 132 1.88 -10.02 4.49
CA GLU A 132 1.79 -11.48 4.48
C GLU A 132 0.43 -11.92 3.93
N TRP A 133 0.43 -12.76 2.90
CA TRP A 133 -0.77 -13.20 2.20
C TRP A 133 -1.19 -14.61 2.61
N GLU A 134 -2.48 -14.76 2.86
CA GLU A 134 -3.12 -16.03 3.20
C GLU A 134 -4.28 -16.29 2.24
N VAL A 135 -4.41 -17.53 1.76
CA VAL A 135 -5.61 -17.98 1.04
C VAL A 135 -6.64 -18.37 2.09
N THR A 136 -7.69 -17.58 2.24
CA THR A 136 -8.75 -17.82 3.23
C THR A 136 -9.84 -18.74 2.71
N GLU A 137 -9.97 -18.83 1.38
CA GLU A 137 -10.97 -19.68 0.74
C GLU A 137 -10.52 -20.08 -0.67
N THR A 138 -10.86 -21.31 -1.06
CA THR A 138 -10.76 -21.80 -2.43
C THR A 138 -12.10 -22.43 -2.82
N ARG A 139 -12.64 -22.07 -3.99
CA ARG A 139 -13.89 -22.62 -4.53
C ARG A 139 -13.74 -22.91 -6.01
N GLU A 140 -14.36 -24.00 -6.45
CA GLU A 140 -14.59 -24.25 -7.87
C GLU A 140 -15.97 -23.70 -8.26
N LEU A 141 -16.04 -23.01 -9.39
CA LEU A 141 -17.29 -22.47 -9.94
C LEU A 141 -17.17 -22.34 -11.45
N SER A 142 -18.27 -21.95 -12.12
CA SER A 142 -18.24 -21.63 -13.55
C SER A 142 -18.52 -20.15 -13.78
N ILE A 143 -17.73 -19.51 -14.64
CA ILE A 143 -17.99 -18.17 -15.17
C ILE A 143 -18.34 -18.34 -16.64
N GLY A 144 -19.61 -18.12 -16.97
CA GLY A 144 -20.16 -18.54 -18.26
C GLY A 144 -20.04 -20.07 -18.40
N ASP A 145 -19.41 -20.51 -19.46
CA ASP A 145 -19.11 -21.91 -19.80
C ASP A 145 -17.70 -22.36 -19.36
N VAL A 146 -16.91 -21.50 -18.70
CA VAL A 146 -15.54 -21.82 -18.27
C VAL A 146 -15.53 -22.27 -16.81
N PRO A 147 -15.07 -23.49 -16.49
CA PRO A 147 -14.78 -23.92 -15.12
C PRO A 147 -13.56 -23.19 -14.56
N VAL A 148 -13.68 -22.64 -13.35
CA VAL A 148 -12.66 -21.81 -12.72
C VAL A 148 -12.41 -22.22 -11.27
N VAL A 149 -11.18 -21.99 -10.82
CA VAL A 149 -10.82 -22.00 -9.41
C VAL A 149 -10.75 -20.55 -8.93
N MET A 150 -11.63 -20.19 -8.01
CA MET A 150 -11.58 -18.95 -7.24
C MET A 150 -10.73 -19.17 -5.99
N LYS A 151 -9.82 -18.23 -5.69
CA LYS A 151 -9.18 -18.08 -4.39
C LYS A 151 -9.50 -16.71 -3.82
N GLN A 152 -9.92 -16.66 -2.56
CA GLN A 152 -9.94 -15.42 -1.79
C GLN A 152 -8.64 -15.32 -1.00
N LEU A 153 -8.00 -14.15 -1.07
CA LEU A 153 -6.76 -13.87 -0.40
C LEU A 153 -6.89 -12.66 0.50
N VAL A 154 -6.24 -12.73 1.65
CA VAL A 154 -6.11 -11.62 2.60
C VAL A 154 -4.63 -11.35 2.85
N GLY A 155 -4.19 -10.15 2.49
CA GLY A 155 -2.87 -9.62 2.80
C GLY A 155 -2.93 -8.85 4.11
N LYS A 156 -2.19 -9.27 5.12
CA LYS A 156 -2.08 -8.56 6.41
C LYS A 156 -0.79 -7.77 6.43
N ALA A 157 -0.87 -6.45 6.54
CA ALA A 157 0.32 -5.62 6.70
C ALA A 157 0.87 -5.75 8.14
N ASP A 158 2.19 -5.82 8.28
CA ASP A 158 2.85 -5.77 9.60
C ASP A 158 2.52 -4.45 10.31
N ASN A 159 1.84 -4.55 11.45
CA ASN A 159 1.46 -3.39 12.26
C ASN A 159 2.21 -3.33 13.59
N SER A 160 3.33 -4.03 13.75
CA SER A 160 4.13 -4.04 14.98
C SER A 160 4.55 -2.63 15.44
N ALA A 161 4.78 -1.70 14.50
CA ALA A 161 5.11 -0.32 14.78
C ALA A 161 3.91 0.52 15.29
N CYS A 162 2.68 0.14 14.96
CA CYS A 162 1.46 0.79 15.42
C CYS A 162 0.30 -0.23 15.50
N PRO A 163 0.22 -1.04 16.57
CA PRO A 163 -0.77 -2.12 16.66
C PRO A 163 -2.24 -1.66 16.66
N ALA A 164 -2.49 -0.36 16.90
CA ALA A 164 -3.81 0.25 16.83
C ALA A 164 -4.36 0.36 15.40
N ILE A 165 -3.49 0.31 14.39
CA ILE A 165 -3.85 0.35 12.97
C ILE A 165 -3.74 -1.07 12.42
N GLU A 166 -4.80 -1.58 11.80
CA GLU A 166 -4.80 -2.89 11.14
C GLU A 166 -5.20 -2.73 9.68
N VAL A 167 -4.31 -3.11 8.76
CA VAL A 167 -4.57 -3.09 7.32
C VAL A 167 -4.68 -4.53 6.80
N LYS A 168 -5.89 -4.88 6.35
CA LYS A 168 -6.23 -6.17 5.72
C LYS A 168 -6.64 -5.94 4.28
N ILE A 169 -5.74 -6.28 3.37
CA ILE A 169 -5.88 -6.11 1.93
C ILE A 169 -6.61 -7.30 1.33
N GLY A 170 -7.70 -7.06 0.61
CA GLY A 170 -8.47 -8.10 -0.06
C GLY A 170 -8.11 -8.29 -1.50
N MET A 171 -8.02 -9.55 -1.91
CA MET A 171 -7.90 -9.91 -3.31
C MET A 171 -8.69 -11.17 -3.64
N THR A 172 -9.34 -11.21 -4.80
CA THR A 172 -9.91 -12.43 -5.36
C THR A 172 -9.13 -12.81 -6.62
N LEU A 173 -8.59 -14.02 -6.67
CA LEU A 173 -7.91 -14.58 -7.83
C LEU A 173 -8.80 -15.63 -8.50
N MET A 174 -8.94 -15.55 -9.81
CA MET A 174 -9.67 -16.51 -10.64
C MET A 174 -8.71 -17.08 -11.68
N THR A 175 -8.62 -18.41 -11.76
CA THR A 175 -7.81 -19.11 -12.77
C THR A 175 -8.62 -20.22 -13.45
N PRO A 176 -8.39 -20.54 -14.73
CA PRO A 176 -9.05 -21.69 -15.37
C PRO A 176 -8.75 -22.99 -14.62
N GLN A 177 -9.76 -23.83 -14.40
CA GLN A 177 -9.57 -25.11 -13.69
C GLN A 177 -8.71 -26.10 -14.49
N ALA A 178 -8.78 -26.03 -15.83
CA ALA A 178 -8.00 -26.87 -16.73
C ALA A 178 -6.52 -26.44 -16.86
N ALA A 179 -6.07 -25.42 -16.13
CA ALA A 179 -4.69 -24.96 -16.19
C ALA A 179 -3.73 -25.96 -15.53
N GLU A 180 -2.91 -26.64 -16.32
CA GLU A 180 -1.88 -27.59 -15.84
C GLU A 180 -0.53 -26.91 -15.52
N GLN A 181 -0.34 -25.67 -15.96
CA GLN A 181 0.86 -24.85 -15.76
C GLN A 181 0.48 -23.45 -15.25
N PRO A 182 1.43 -22.68 -14.69
CA PRO A 182 1.17 -21.29 -14.32
C PRO A 182 0.63 -20.49 -15.50
N VAL A 183 -0.48 -19.78 -15.27
CA VAL A 183 -1.12 -18.92 -16.27
C VAL A 183 -0.77 -17.45 -16.02
N PRO A 184 -0.70 -16.61 -17.07
CA PRO A 184 -0.65 -15.16 -16.89
C PRO A 184 -1.91 -14.68 -16.15
N VAL A 185 -1.74 -13.68 -15.27
CA VAL A 185 -2.83 -13.10 -14.48
C VAL A 185 -2.89 -11.60 -14.72
N LEU A 186 -4.04 -11.09 -15.15
CA LEU A 186 -4.29 -9.66 -15.17
C LEU A 186 -4.80 -9.19 -13.80
N MET A 187 -4.05 -8.31 -13.14
CA MET A 187 -4.52 -7.64 -11.92
C MET A 187 -5.39 -6.43 -12.27
N MET A 188 -6.55 -6.33 -11.63
CA MET A 188 -7.52 -5.28 -11.81
C MET A 188 -7.89 -4.70 -10.44
N PHE A 189 -8.15 -3.39 -10.40
CA PHE A 189 -8.64 -2.72 -9.20
C PHE A 189 -10.16 -2.77 -9.14
N GLY A 190 -10.70 -3.05 -7.95
CA GLY A 190 -12.13 -3.12 -7.72
C GLY A 190 -12.53 -2.65 -6.32
N PHE A 191 -13.84 -2.57 -6.10
CA PHE A 191 -14.44 -2.01 -4.87
C PHE A 191 -15.06 -3.08 -3.95
N GLY A 192 -14.64 -4.35 -4.04
CA GLY A 192 -15.32 -5.46 -3.36
C GLY A 192 -14.40 -6.40 -2.58
N PHE A 193 -14.73 -6.61 -1.30
CA PHE A 193 -14.31 -7.72 -0.46
C PHE A 193 -15.57 -8.53 -0.09
N PRO A 194 -15.58 -9.88 -0.08
CA PRO A 194 -16.74 -10.63 0.39
C PRO A 194 -17.03 -10.34 1.88
N GLY A 195 -18.12 -9.63 2.17
CA GLY A 195 -18.62 -9.42 3.54
C GLY A 195 -18.62 -7.98 4.09
N GLY A 196 -18.11 -6.98 3.36
CA GLY A 196 -18.12 -5.56 3.78
C GLY A 196 -19.13 -4.72 2.98
N GLY A 197 -20.25 -4.33 3.58
CA GLY A 197 -21.36 -3.69 2.89
C GLY A 197 -21.10 -2.26 2.38
N ARG A 198 -21.28 -2.05 1.08
CA ARG A 198 -22.27 -1.13 0.46
C ARG A 198 -22.13 -1.26 -1.06
N GLY A 199 -23.02 -2.02 -1.69
CA GLY A 199 -23.33 -1.89 -3.12
C GLY A 199 -22.28 -2.30 -4.16
N GLY A 200 -21.06 -2.70 -3.78
CA GLY A 200 -20.05 -3.16 -4.72
C GLY A 200 -20.37 -4.55 -5.27
N ARG A 201 -21.02 -4.63 -6.44
CA ARG A 201 -21.14 -5.85 -7.28
C ARG A 201 -19.79 -6.36 -7.83
N GLY A 202 -18.68 -6.09 -7.14
CA GLY A 202 -17.32 -6.47 -7.51
C GLY A 202 -16.65 -7.45 -6.54
N GLY A 203 -17.30 -7.78 -5.42
CA GLY A 203 -16.82 -8.81 -4.49
C GLY A 203 -17.72 -10.03 -4.57
N ALA A 204 -17.23 -11.10 -5.20
CA ALA A 204 -17.65 -12.50 -5.04
C ALA A 204 -19.15 -12.79 -4.79
N ASN A 205 -20.08 -12.07 -5.44
CA ASN A 205 -21.37 -12.68 -5.73
C ASN A 205 -21.17 -13.57 -6.96
N PRO A 206 -21.73 -14.80 -6.99
CA PRO A 206 -21.81 -15.55 -8.23
C PRO A 206 -22.37 -14.63 -9.32
N PRO A 207 -21.97 -14.80 -10.59
CA PRO A 207 -22.48 -13.96 -11.66
C PRO A 207 -24.00 -13.92 -11.50
N GLY A 208 -24.52 -12.72 -11.17
CA GLY A 208 -25.94 -12.51 -11.20
C GLY A 208 -26.44 -12.88 -12.60
N PRO A 209 -27.73 -13.24 -12.74
CA PRO A 209 -28.29 -13.59 -14.04
C PRO A 209 -27.85 -12.58 -15.12
N PRO A 210 -27.55 -13.04 -16.34
CA PRO A 210 -26.94 -12.22 -17.39
C PRO A 210 -27.68 -10.87 -17.52
N GLY A 211 -26.95 -9.76 -17.38
CA GLY A 211 -27.52 -8.40 -17.50
C GLY A 211 -27.38 -7.45 -16.29
N ARG A 212 -26.60 -7.78 -15.26
CA ARG A 212 -26.36 -6.89 -14.10
C ARG A 212 -24.99 -6.17 -14.06
N GLY A 213 -24.22 -6.25 -15.14
CA GLY A 213 -23.01 -5.43 -15.34
C GLY A 213 -23.36 -4.03 -15.83
N PHE A 214 -22.53 -3.03 -15.48
CA PHE A 214 -22.54 -1.75 -16.21
C PHE A 214 -21.91 -2.00 -17.58
N GLY A 215 -22.73 -2.07 -18.63
CA GLY A 215 -22.26 -2.26 -19.99
C GLY A 215 -23.30 -2.94 -20.89
N PRO A 216 -23.10 -2.90 -22.22
CA PRO A 216 -23.92 -3.66 -23.15
C PRO A 216 -23.86 -5.16 -22.84
N PRO A 217 -24.91 -5.93 -23.17
CA PRO A 217 -24.90 -7.38 -22.97
C PRO A 217 -23.72 -8.03 -23.71
N GLY A 218 -23.00 -8.90 -23.02
CA GLY A 218 -21.80 -9.57 -23.55
C GLY A 218 -21.00 -10.29 -22.46
N PRO A 219 -19.95 -11.04 -22.86
CA PRO A 219 -19.03 -11.65 -21.89
C PRO A 219 -18.35 -10.57 -21.06
N THR A 220 -18.15 -10.85 -19.78
CA THR A 220 -17.40 -9.93 -18.91
C THR A 220 -15.92 -9.90 -19.33
N PRO A 221 -15.16 -8.83 -19.01
CA PRO A 221 -13.71 -8.83 -19.23
C PRO A 221 -13.00 -10.03 -18.59
N GLY A 222 -13.42 -10.42 -17.37
CA GLY A 222 -12.90 -11.60 -16.69
C GLY A 222 -13.20 -12.91 -17.42
N GLU A 223 -14.42 -13.07 -17.94
CA GLU A 223 -14.79 -14.22 -18.78
C GLU A 223 -13.93 -14.29 -20.05
N THR A 224 -13.68 -13.15 -20.68
CA THR A 224 -12.85 -13.07 -21.90
C THR A 224 -11.41 -13.52 -21.60
N LEU A 225 -10.85 -13.12 -20.47
CA LEU A 225 -9.51 -13.56 -20.04
C LEU A 225 -9.47 -15.07 -19.78
N LEU A 226 -10.45 -15.60 -19.06
CA LEU A 226 -10.53 -17.03 -18.75
C LEU A 226 -10.66 -17.88 -20.02
N LYS A 227 -11.46 -17.45 -20.99
CA LYS A 227 -11.57 -18.10 -22.31
C LYS A 227 -10.27 -18.07 -23.10
N ALA A 228 -9.44 -17.05 -22.89
CA ALA A 228 -8.10 -16.96 -23.47
C ALA A 228 -7.03 -17.76 -22.69
N GLY A 229 -7.41 -18.48 -21.62
CA GLY A 229 -6.49 -19.23 -20.78
C GLY A 229 -5.73 -18.38 -19.75
N TRP A 230 -6.12 -17.12 -19.55
CA TRP A 230 -5.55 -16.23 -18.54
C TRP A 230 -6.34 -16.33 -17.23
N GLY A 231 -5.65 -16.11 -16.11
CA GLY A 231 -6.30 -15.75 -14.86
C GLY A 231 -6.54 -14.24 -14.76
N PHE A 232 -7.32 -13.85 -13.75
CA PHE A 232 -7.41 -12.46 -13.35
C PHE A 232 -7.54 -12.33 -11.84
N ALA A 233 -7.05 -11.22 -11.30
CA ALA A 233 -7.18 -10.88 -9.89
C ALA A 233 -7.91 -9.56 -9.73
N ILE A 234 -8.81 -9.47 -8.75
CA ILE A 234 -9.45 -8.21 -8.35
C ILE A 234 -8.90 -7.83 -6.97
N LEU A 235 -8.12 -6.76 -6.93
CA LEU A 235 -7.58 -6.15 -5.71
C LEU A 235 -8.56 -5.08 -5.20
N ALA A 236 -9.02 -5.22 -3.96
CA ALA A 236 -9.97 -4.31 -3.35
C ALA A 236 -9.25 -3.03 -2.87
N THR A 237 -9.19 -1.98 -3.68
CA THR A 237 -8.43 -0.77 -3.34
C THR A 237 -8.90 -0.07 -2.05
N PRO A 238 -10.21 -0.05 -1.69
CA PRO A 238 -10.63 0.54 -0.41
C PRO A 238 -10.13 -0.22 0.83
N SER A 239 -9.66 -1.47 0.66
CA SER A 239 -9.07 -2.26 1.76
C SER A 239 -7.59 -1.95 1.99
N ILE A 240 -6.96 -1.25 1.04
CA ILE A 240 -5.59 -0.72 1.18
C ILE A 240 -5.66 0.66 1.84
N GLN A 241 -6.49 1.53 1.28
CA GLN A 241 -6.69 2.90 1.73
C GLN A 241 -8.11 3.33 1.38
N ALA A 242 -8.85 3.90 2.35
CA ALA A 242 -10.21 4.38 2.07
C ALA A 242 -10.18 5.58 1.12
N ASP A 243 -11.19 5.68 0.25
CA ASP A 243 -11.34 6.77 -0.74
C ASP A 243 -11.96 8.03 -0.10
N ASN A 244 -11.33 8.53 0.95
CA ASN A 244 -11.63 9.80 1.62
C ASN A 244 -10.49 10.22 2.56
N GLY A 245 -10.42 11.51 2.89
CA GLY A 245 -9.37 12.04 3.78
C GLY A 245 -9.39 11.49 5.20
N GLN A 246 -10.56 11.12 5.74
CA GLN A 246 -10.65 10.50 7.08
C GLN A 246 -9.92 9.15 7.17
N GLY A 247 -9.77 8.44 6.05
CA GLY A 247 -9.03 7.17 5.99
C GLY A 247 -7.53 7.33 6.15
N LEU A 248 -6.95 8.52 5.92
CA LEU A 248 -5.49 8.73 5.92
C LEU A 248 -4.85 8.57 7.30
N THR A 249 -5.64 8.70 8.36
CA THR A 249 -5.15 8.71 9.74
C THR A 249 -5.68 7.51 10.54
N ARG A 250 -6.00 6.41 9.87
CA ARG A 250 -6.65 5.21 10.44
C ARG A 250 -6.04 3.92 9.95
#